data_AF-A0A914T9U4-F1
#
_entry.id   AF-A0A914T9U4-F1
#
_cell.length_a   1.000
_cell.length_b   1.000
_cell.length_c   1.000
_cell.angle_alpha   90.00
_cell.angle_beta   90.00
_cell.angle_gamma   90.00
#
_symmetry.space_group_name_H-M   'P 1'
#
loop_
_entity.id
_entity.type
_entity.pdbx_description
1 polymer ?
#
loop_
_entity_poly.entity_id
_entity_poly.type
_entity_poly.pdbx_seq_one_letter_code
_entity_poly.pdbx_strand_id
1 'polypeptide(L)'
;MGGGLIFRYLEEDYVNQMAENEQKVKVECVHDIFNKATNLTYYNYRPTNATIENIIHCFHVEVDPRNQWSSLTAAFYGFGIATTLGYNRLQPLTLQGRLFCILYGICGIPVTMIIIANVGQYLHQFAGALKKNIEAYNKRRRASKANITGDDIPDSSIEMTSIALLFVFLFYVAFGALLLPALNGEV
;
A
#
# COMPACT_ATOMS: atom_id res chain seq x y z
N MET A 1 -20.37 -6.65 5.67
CA MET A 1 -21.08 -5.51 5.03
C MET A 1 -21.03 -4.21 5.83
N GLY A 2 -21.06 -4.21 7.17
CA GLY A 2 -21.02 -2.96 7.97
C GLY A 2 -19.78 -2.07 7.78
N GLY A 3 -18.58 -2.66 7.64
CA GLY A 3 -17.34 -1.88 7.44
C GLY A 3 -17.35 -1.00 6.19
N GLY A 4 -17.95 -1.47 5.08
CA GLY A 4 -18.05 -0.68 3.85
C GLY A 4 -18.95 0.56 4.01
N LEU A 5 -20.00 0.48 4.83
CA LEU A 5 -20.86 1.63 5.14
C LEU A 5 -20.13 2.65 6.02
N ILE A 6 -19.33 2.18 6.98
CA ILE A 6 -18.53 3.04 7.85
C ILE A 6 -17.49 3.80 7.02
N PHE A 7 -16.73 3.10 6.16
CA PHE A 7 -15.77 3.77 5.28
C PHE A 7 -16.46 4.74 4.32
N ARG A 8 -17.61 4.35 3.74
CA ARG A 8 -18.37 5.28 2.90
C ARG A 8 -18.72 6.55 3.67
N TYR A 9 -19.23 6.41 4.90
CA TYR A 9 -19.59 7.55 5.74
C TYR A 9 -18.37 8.41 6.12
N LEU A 10 -17.25 7.78 6.50
CA LEU A 10 -16.03 8.49 6.91
C LEU A 10 -15.35 9.22 5.74
N GLU A 11 -15.42 8.66 4.54
CA GLU A 11 -14.72 9.19 3.36
C GLU A 11 -15.62 10.06 2.46
N GLU A 12 -16.95 10.01 2.62
CA GLU A 12 -17.91 10.73 1.75
C GLU A 12 -17.63 12.24 1.72
N ASP A 13 -17.41 12.86 2.87
CA ASP A 13 -17.10 14.29 2.95
C ASP A 13 -15.75 14.64 2.31
N TYR A 14 -14.72 13.82 2.55
CA TYR A 14 -13.39 14.05 1.99
C TYR A 14 -13.40 13.89 0.46
N VAL A 15 -14.08 12.87 -0.07
CA VAL A 15 -14.21 12.64 -1.52
C VAL A 15 -14.95 13.79 -2.19
N ASN A 16 -16.06 14.24 -1.59
CA ASN A 16 -16.82 15.37 -2.13
C ASN A 16 -15.99 16.67 -2.14
N GLN A 17 -15.28 16.96 -1.04
CA GLN A 17 -14.40 18.12 -0.97
C GLN A 17 -13.25 18.04 -1.99
N MET A 18 -12.67 16.86 -2.18
CA MET A 18 -11.59 16.68 -3.16
C MET A 18 -12.10 16.94 -4.59
N ALA A 19 -13.29 16.43 -4.93
CA ALA A 19 -13.92 16.68 -6.23
C ALA A 19 -14.26 18.17 -6.44
N GLU A 20 -14.78 18.85 -5.41
CA GLU A 20 -15.05 20.29 -5.45
C GLU A 20 -13.78 21.12 -5.59
N ASN A 21 -12.73 20.79 -4.83
CA ASN A 21 -11.43 21.46 -4.91
C ASN A 21 -10.78 21.27 -6.29
N GLU A 22 -10.82 20.05 -6.84
CA GLU A 22 -10.30 19.78 -8.18
C GLU A 22 -11.05 20.60 -9.25
N GLN A 23 -12.38 20.64 -9.17
CA GLN A 23 -13.19 21.45 -10.08
C GLN A 23 -12.88 22.94 -9.93
N LYS A 24 -12.76 23.44 -8.69
CA LYS A 24 -12.48 24.84 -8.41
C LYS A 24 -11.13 25.28 -8.98
N VAL A 25 -10.08 24.48 -8.79
CA VAL A 25 -8.75 24.74 -9.35
C VAL A 25 -8.79 24.83 -10.89
N LYS A 26 -9.50 23.91 -11.55
CA LYS A 26 -9.66 23.92 -13.01
C LYS A 26 -10.39 25.18 -13.49
N VAL A 27 -11.46 25.56 -12.81
CA VAL A 27 -12.25 26.76 -13.14
C VAL A 27 -11.45 28.05 -12.89
N GLU A 28 -10.72 28.15 -11.79
CA GLU A 28 -9.85 29.29 -11.47
C GLU A 28 -8.75 29.47 -12.53
N CYS A 29 -8.14 28.38 -13.00
CA CYS A 29 -7.17 28.40 -14.09
C CYS A 29 -7.77 28.99 -15.39
N VAL A 30 -8.99 28.55 -15.77
CA VAL A 30 -9.69 29.09 -16.95
C VAL A 30 -10.03 30.57 -16.76
N HIS A 31 -10.46 30.96 -15.57
CA HIS A 31 -10.80 32.35 -15.25
C HIS A 31 -9.59 33.28 -15.35
N ASP A 32 -8.41 32.85 -14.88
CA ASP A 32 -7.16 33.61 -15.01
C ASP A 32 -6.76 33.82 -16.48
N ILE A 33 -6.88 32.78 -17.31
CA ILE A 33 -6.62 32.87 -18.75
C ILE A 33 -7.60 33.83 -19.42
N PHE A 34 -8.89 33.73 -19.11
CA PHE A 34 -9.91 34.62 -19.68
C PHE A 34 -9.64 36.08 -19.30
N ASN A 35 -9.31 36.37 -18.04
CA ASN A 35 -8.98 37.72 -17.58
C ASN A 35 -7.74 38.30 -18.28
N LYS A 36 -6.71 37.49 -18.50
CA LYS A 36 -5.52 37.90 -19.27
C LYS A 36 -5.88 38.18 -20.73
N ALA A 37 -6.73 37.34 -21.34
CA ALA A 37 -7.17 37.48 -22.72
C ALA A 37 -8.16 38.65 -22.94
N THR A 38 -8.97 39.02 -21.94
CA THR A 38 -9.87 40.19 -22.01
C THR A 38 -9.10 41.51 -21.88
N ASN A 39 -8.07 41.56 -21.04
CA ASN A 39 -7.18 42.73 -20.97
C ASN A 39 -6.41 42.95 -22.28
N LEU A 40 -6.08 41.88 -22.99
CA LEU A 40 -5.45 41.94 -24.32
C LEU A 40 -6.41 42.35 -25.43
N THR A 41 -7.72 42.06 -25.34
CA THR A 41 -8.71 42.50 -26.35
C THR A 41 -8.92 44.01 -26.43
N TYR A 42 -8.38 44.77 -25.48
CA TYR A 42 -8.26 46.23 -25.60
C TYR A 42 -7.31 46.63 -26.75
N TYR A 43 -6.38 45.75 -27.16
CA TYR A 43 -5.53 45.86 -28.35
C TYR A 43 -5.91 44.77 -29.36
N ASN A 44 -6.38 45.17 -30.53
CA ASN A 44 -7.08 44.34 -31.52
C ASN A 44 -6.20 43.27 -32.22
N TYR A 45 -5.85 42.17 -31.54
CA TYR A 45 -5.42 40.90 -32.13
C TYR A 45 -5.63 39.74 -31.14
N ARG A 46 -6.65 38.90 -31.37
CA ARG A 46 -6.96 37.74 -30.50
C ARG A 46 -6.59 36.43 -31.22
N PRO A 47 -5.42 35.83 -30.97
CA PRO A 47 -5.11 34.49 -31.45
C PRO A 47 -5.93 33.49 -30.64
N THR A 48 -7.15 33.18 -31.08
CA THR A 48 -8.06 32.23 -30.44
C THR A 48 -7.41 30.87 -30.22
N ASN A 49 -6.51 30.45 -31.12
CA ASN A 49 -5.77 29.19 -31.03
C ASN A 49 -4.90 29.13 -29.76
N ALA A 50 -4.17 30.20 -29.44
CA ALA A 50 -3.30 30.24 -28.26
C ALA A 50 -4.09 30.25 -26.95
N THR A 51 -5.25 30.91 -26.93
CA THR A 51 -6.15 30.88 -25.75
C THR A 51 -6.72 29.48 -25.54
N ILE A 52 -7.09 28.77 -26.62
CA ILE A 52 -7.61 27.40 -26.55
C ILE A 52 -6.53 26.44 -26.03
N GLU A 53 -5.29 26.53 -26.50
CA GLU A 53 -4.19 25.69 -26.00
C GLU A 53 -3.93 25.89 -24.50
N ASN A 54 -3.95 27.13 -24.03
CA ASN A 54 -3.79 27.42 -22.60
C ASN A 54 -4.96 26.88 -21.76
N ILE A 55 -6.19 26.92 -22.29
CA ILE A 55 -7.35 26.33 -21.60
C ILE A 55 -7.22 24.81 -21.53
N ILE A 56 -6.78 24.16 -22.61
CA ILE A 56 -6.54 22.70 -22.63
C ILE A 56 -5.53 22.31 -21.53
N HIS A 57 -4.51 23.14 -21.28
CA HIS A 57 -3.55 22.91 -20.21
C HIS A 57 -4.19 22.86 -18.81
N CYS A 58 -5.23 23.68 -18.52
CA CYS A 58 -5.94 23.65 -17.24
C CYS A 58 -6.66 22.31 -16.97
N PHE A 59 -6.99 21.57 -18.03
CA PHE A 59 -7.67 20.27 -17.94
C PHE A 59 -6.74 19.09 -18.19
N HIS A 60 -5.45 19.35 -18.41
CA HIS A 60 -4.50 18.27 -18.62
C HIS A 60 -4.40 17.44 -17.35
N VAL A 61 -4.71 16.15 -17.46
CA VAL A 61 -4.60 15.22 -16.34
C VAL A 61 -3.11 15.05 -16.04
N GLU A 62 -2.67 15.47 -14.85
CA GLU A 62 -1.33 15.13 -14.38
C GLU A 62 -1.19 13.61 -14.34
N VAL A 63 -0.27 13.09 -15.13
CA VAL A 63 -0.09 11.64 -15.25
C VAL A 63 0.75 11.19 -14.07
N ASP A 64 0.11 10.61 -13.05
CA ASP A 64 0.82 10.02 -11.92
C ASP A 64 1.81 8.95 -12.46
N PRO A 65 3.13 9.08 -12.21
CA PRO A 65 4.12 8.11 -12.67
C PRO A 65 3.87 6.69 -12.13
N ARG A 66 3.17 6.56 -11.00
CA ARG A 66 2.72 5.26 -10.45
C ARG A 66 1.63 4.61 -11.31
N ASN A 67 0.95 5.40 -12.14
CA ASN A 67 -0.09 4.98 -13.07
C ASN A 67 0.43 4.80 -14.50
N GLN A 68 1.75 4.79 -14.70
CA GLN A 68 2.41 4.49 -15.96
C GLN A 68 3.12 3.12 -15.95
N TRP A 69 3.28 2.53 -17.14
CA TRP A 69 4.08 1.33 -17.32
C TRP A 69 5.57 1.67 -17.27
N SER A 70 6.20 1.35 -16.16
CA SER A 70 7.65 1.38 -15.96
C SER A 70 8.13 -0.03 -15.60
N SER A 71 9.44 -0.29 -15.69
CA SER A 71 9.98 -1.61 -15.30
C SER A 71 9.63 -1.99 -13.85
N LEU A 72 9.62 -1.00 -12.93
CA LEU A 72 9.30 -1.22 -11.53
C LEU A 72 7.79 -1.46 -11.31
N THR A 73 6.93 -0.62 -11.90
CA THR A 73 5.47 -0.77 -11.77
C THR A 73 4.97 -2.05 -12.46
N ALA A 74 5.61 -2.46 -13.57
CA ALA A 74 5.35 -3.74 -14.21
C ALA A 74 5.76 -4.93 -13.33
N ALA A 75 6.90 -4.85 -12.63
CA ALA A 75 7.32 -5.87 -11.69
C ALA A 75 6.35 -6.00 -10.49
N PHE A 76 5.90 -4.87 -9.92
CA PHE A 76 4.88 -4.89 -8.86
C PHE A 76 3.53 -5.41 -9.34
N TYR A 77 3.14 -5.08 -10.59
CA TYR A 77 1.94 -5.64 -11.20
C TYR A 77 2.04 -7.17 -11.33
N GLY A 78 3.17 -7.68 -11.85
CA GLY A 78 3.44 -9.12 -11.91
C GLY A 78 3.48 -9.79 -10.54
N PHE A 79 4.11 -9.16 -9.55
CA PHE A 79 4.11 -9.64 -8.17
C PHE A 79 2.68 -9.69 -7.60
N GLY A 80 1.86 -8.67 -7.86
CA GLY A 80 0.45 -8.62 -7.45
C GLY A 80 -0.40 -9.72 -8.07
N ILE A 81 -0.13 -10.13 -9.32
CA ILE A 81 -0.76 -11.30 -9.95
C ILE A 81 -0.33 -12.58 -9.24
N ALA A 82 0.98 -12.78 -9.07
CA ALA A 82 1.52 -14.01 -8.49
C ALA A 82 1.05 -14.22 -7.03
N THR A 83 0.91 -13.14 -6.27
CA THR A 83 0.45 -13.15 -4.87
C THR A 83 -1.06 -12.99 -4.71
N THR A 84 -1.81 -12.80 -5.81
CA THR A 84 -3.25 -12.51 -5.80
C THR A 84 -3.67 -11.26 -5.02
N LEU A 85 -2.73 -10.39 -4.66
CA LEU A 85 -3.02 -9.08 -4.06
C LEU A 85 -3.81 -8.20 -5.03
N GLY A 86 -3.45 -8.26 -6.32
CA GLY A 86 -3.98 -7.39 -7.35
C GLY A 86 -3.45 -5.96 -7.25
N TYR A 87 -3.18 -5.33 -8.39
CA TYR A 87 -2.75 -3.94 -8.45
C TYR A 87 -3.82 -3.12 -9.17
N ASN A 88 -4.64 -2.37 -8.42
CA ASN A 88 -5.84 -1.72 -8.95
C ASN A 88 -5.55 -0.45 -9.79
N ARG A 89 -4.29 -0.01 -9.85
CA ARG A 89 -3.89 1.24 -10.53
C ARG A 89 -3.46 1.02 -11.99
N LEU A 90 -3.07 -0.19 -12.37
CA LEU A 90 -2.59 -0.53 -13.72
C LEU A 90 -3.23 -1.84 -14.20
N GLN A 91 -3.77 -1.87 -15.42
CA GLN A 91 -4.23 -3.13 -16.03
C GLN A 91 -3.91 -3.20 -17.53
N PRO A 92 -3.70 -4.42 -18.09
CA PRO A 92 -3.58 -4.60 -19.53
C PRO A 92 -4.92 -4.35 -20.22
N LEU A 93 -4.90 -3.41 -21.16
CA LEU A 93 -6.05 -3.08 -22.01
C LEU A 93 -6.07 -3.92 -23.29
N THR A 94 -4.90 -4.35 -23.76
CA THR A 94 -4.75 -5.15 -24.98
C THR A 94 -5.12 -6.61 -24.77
N LEU A 95 -5.64 -7.25 -25.82
CA LEU A 95 -5.99 -8.68 -25.79
C LEU A 95 -4.77 -9.55 -25.44
N GLN A 96 -3.63 -9.27 -26.08
CA GLN A 96 -2.38 -9.99 -25.85
C GLN A 96 -1.89 -9.84 -24.40
N GLY A 97 -1.97 -8.63 -23.83
CA GLY A 97 -1.59 -8.38 -22.44
C GLY A 97 -2.49 -9.13 -21.45
N ARG A 98 -3.79 -9.21 -21.73
CA ARG A 98 -4.74 -9.98 -20.91
C ARG A 98 -4.46 -11.48 -20.95
N LEU A 99 -4.20 -12.03 -22.14
CA LEU A 99 -3.84 -13.45 -22.29
C LEU A 99 -2.52 -13.77 -21.57
N PHE A 100 -1.50 -12.91 -21.71
CA PHE A 100 -0.25 -13.06 -20.97
C PHE A 100 -0.48 -13.03 -19.45
N CYS A 101 -1.31 -12.10 -18.96
CA CYS A 101 -1.67 -12.01 -17.55
C CYS A 101 -2.32 -13.30 -17.02
N ILE A 102 -3.23 -13.91 -17.78
CA ILE A 102 -3.87 -15.18 -17.41
C ILE A 102 -2.83 -16.31 -17.33
N LEU A 103 -2.00 -16.47 -18.38
CA LEU A 103 -0.97 -17.51 -18.41
C LEU A 103 0.05 -17.33 -17.28
N TYR A 104 0.48 -16.09 -17.05
CA TYR A 104 1.38 -15.74 -15.97
C TYR A 104 0.77 -16.04 -14.59
N GLY A 105 -0.53 -15.79 -14.40
CA GLY A 105 -1.23 -16.15 -13.16
C GLY A 105 -1.32 -17.66 -12.93
N ILE A 106 -1.62 -18.44 -13.97
CA ILE A 106 -1.74 -19.91 -13.88
C ILE A 106 -0.41 -20.53 -13.43
N CYS A 107 0.73 -20.04 -13.91
CA CYS A 107 2.04 -20.54 -13.51
C CYS A 107 2.56 -19.89 -12.23
N GLY A 108 2.32 -18.59 -12.03
CA GLY A 108 2.86 -17.81 -10.93
C GLY A 108 2.25 -18.18 -9.58
N ILE A 109 0.92 -18.32 -9.50
CA ILE A 109 0.22 -18.58 -8.24
C ILE A 109 0.68 -19.91 -7.59
N PRO A 110 0.78 -21.05 -8.30
CA PRO A 110 1.29 -22.29 -7.72
C PRO A 110 2.75 -22.18 -7.26
N VAL A 111 3.61 -21.50 -8.04
CA VAL A 111 5.02 -21.30 -7.68
C VAL A 111 5.12 -20.48 -6.40
N THR A 112 4.36 -19.38 -6.31
CA THR A 112 4.31 -18.55 -5.10
C THR A 112 3.78 -19.34 -3.91
N MET A 113 2.76 -20.19 -4.09
CA MET A 113 2.24 -21.05 -3.04
C MET A 113 3.32 -22.02 -2.50
N ILE A 114 4.09 -22.65 -3.40
CA ILE A 114 5.20 -23.54 -3.01
C ILE A 114 6.28 -22.77 -2.24
N ILE A 115 6.65 -21.57 -2.72
CA ILE A 115 7.62 -20.71 -2.04
C ILE A 115 7.13 -20.37 -0.63
N ILE A 116 5.87 -19.97 -0.48
CA ILE A 116 5.27 -19.65 0.82
C ILE A 116 5.29 -20.88 1.74
N ALA A 117 4.97 -22.07 1.23
CA ALA A 117 5.02 -23.30 2.02
C ALA A 117 6.43 -23.59 2.54
N ASN A 118 7.45 -23.46 1.69
CA ASN A 118 8.85 -23.67 2.07
C ASN A 118 9.33 -22.63 3.08
N VAL A 119 9.01 -21.36 2.84
CA VAL A 119 9.31 -20.27 3.79
C VAL A 119 8.61 -20.53 5.13
N GLY A 120 7.37 -21.00 5.12
CA GLY A 120 6.64 -21.40 6.33
C GLY A 120 7.34 -22.51 7.12
N GLN A 121 7.93 -23.50 6.44
CA GLN A 121 8.72 -24.54 7.10
C GLN A 121 10.00 -23.99 7.73
N TYR A 122 10.73 -23.12 7.04
CA TYR A 122 11.91 -22.46 7.60
C TYR A 122 11.55 -21.59 8.81
N LEU A 123 10.47 -20.83 8.73
CA LEU A 123 9.95 -20.03 9.84
C LEU A 123 9.56 -20.90 11.03
N HIS A 124 8.95 -22.07 10.79
CA HIS A 124 8.61 -23.01 11.86
C HIS A 124 9.86 -23.56 12.56
N GLN A 125 10.88 -23.96 11.79
CA GLN A 125 12.16 -24.43 12.35
C GLN A 125 12.84 -23.33 13.16
N PHE A 126 12.86 -22.11 12.63
CA PHE A 126 13.42 -20.94 13.32
C PHE A 126 12.66 -20.63 14.61
N ALA A 127 11.33 -20.65 14.58
CA ALA A 127 10.49 -20.47 15.77
C ALA A 127 10.76 -21.57 16.82
N GLY A 128 10.94 -22.83 16.38
CA GLY A 128 11.33 -23.93 17.25
C GLY A 128 12.69 -23.72 17.92
N ALA A 129 13.68 -23.21 17.18
CA ALA A 129 15.00 -22.86 17.71
C ALA A 129 14.92 -21.72 18.74
N LEU A 130 14.14 -20.68 18.44
CA LEU A 130 13.89 -19.58 19.38
C LEU A 130 13.21 -20.07 20.66
N LYS A 131 12.16 -20.90 20.56
CA LYS A 131 11.49 -21.49 21.72
C LYS A 131 12.47 -22.26 22.60
N LYS A 132 13.30 -23.13 22.01
CA LYS A 132 14.33 -23.88 22.76
C LYS A 132 15.32 -22.97 23.48
N ASN A 133 15.78 -21.89 22.84
CA ASN A 133 16.71 -20.94 23.46
C ASN A 133 16.06 -20.17 24.62
N ILE A 134 14.80 -19.76 24.46
CA ILE A 134 14.02 -19.09 25.51
C ILE A 134 13.76 -20.04 26.69
N GLU A 135 13.39 -21.29 26.43
CA GLU A 135 13.21 -22.32 27.46
C GLU A 135 14.52 -22.62 28.20
N ALA A 136 15.64 -22.73 27.48
CA ALA A 136 16.95 -22.93 28.09
C ALA A 136 17.35 -21.74 28.99
N TYR A 137 17.11 -20.51 28.54
CA TYR A 137 17.31 -19.29 29.33
C TYR A 137 16.44 -19.28 30.60
N ASN A 138 15.15 -19.61 30.46
CA ASN A 138 14.21 -19.65 31.58
C ASN A 138 14.53 -20.78 32.56
N LYS A 139 14.95 -21.96 32.09
CA LYS A 139 15.36 -23.08 32.94
C LYS A 139 16.57 -22.72 33.80
N ARG A 140 17.57 -22.04 33.23
CA ARG A 140 18.73 -21.51 33.98
C ARG A 140 18.28 -20.51 35.06
N ARG A 141 17.36 -19.60 34.71
CA ARG A 141 16.82 -18.62 35.65
C ARG A 141 15.96 -19.24 36.77
N ARG A 142 15.21 -20.32 36.47
CA ARG A 142 14.44 -21.09 37.46
C ARG A 142 15.34 -21.88 38.41
N ALA A 143 16.43 -22.47 37.92
CA ALA A 143 17.41 -23.17 38.77
C ALA A 143 18.06 -22.23 39.81
N SER A 144 18.25 -20.94 39.48
CA SER A 144 18.68 -19.93 40.46
C SER A 144 17.60 -19.49 41.45
N LYS A 145 16.30 -19.72 41.17
CA LYS A 145 15.15 -19.32 42.04
C LYS A 145 14.52 -20.46 42.84
N ALA A 146 14.69 -21.71 42.42
CA ALA A 146 14.14 -22.90 43.08
C ALA A 146 14.76 -23.18 44.47
N ASN A 147 15.78 -22.42 44.88
CA ASN A 147 16.31 -22.50 46.24
C ASN A 147 15.43 -21.82 47.30
N ILE A 148 14.32 -21.14 46.93
CA ILE A 148 13.51 -20.32 47.87
C ILE A 148 12.01 -20.66 47.88
N THR A 149 11.43 -21.30 46.85
CA THR A 149 9.99 -21.62 46.88
C THR A 149 9.69 -22.80 45.96
N GLY A 150 9.31 -23.93 46.55
CA GLY A 150 8.81 -25.09 45.84
C GLY A 150 7.31 -24.95 45.68
N ASP A 151 6.86 -24.56 44.48
CA ASP A 151 5.50 -24.85 44.04
C ASP A 151 5.46 -24.91 42.50
N ASP A 152 4.72 -25.87 41.98
CA ASP A 152 4.61 -26.18 40.56
C ASP A 152 3.81 -25.10 39.82
N ILE A 153 4.45 -24.38 38.88
CA ILE A 153 3.75 -23.41 38.01
C ILE A 153 3.60 -24.03 36.61
N PRO A 154 2.38 -24.45 36.21
CA PRO A 154 2.14 -24.97 34.88
C PRO A 154 2.03 -23.84 33.83
N ASP A 155 2.56 -24.14 32.64
CA ASP A 155 2.20 -23.63 31.31
C ASP A 155 2.28 -22.12 30.92
N SER A 156 3.25 -21.37 31.44
CA SER A 156 3.55 -19.98 30.96
C SER A 156 4.23 -19.89 29.57
N SER A 157 4.49 -21.02 28.92
CA SER A 157 5.15 -21.14 27.61
C SER A 157 4.25 -20.69 26.45
N ILE A 158 2.95 -21.02 26.51
CA ILE A 158 1.97 -20.68 25.45
C ILE A 158 1.60 -19.19 25.52
N GLU A 159 1.46 -18.64 26.73
CA GLU A 159 1.16 -17.21 26.93
C GLU A 159 2.30 -16.31 26.45
N MET A 160 3.57 -16.61 26.80
CA MET A 160 4.71 -15.81 26.33
C MET A 160 4.90 -15.85 24.82
N THR A 161 4.64 -17.00 24.19
CA THR A 161 4.78 -17.12 22.73
C THR A 161 3.69 -16.35 22.00
N SER A 162 2.46 -16.32 22.52
CA SER A 162 1.36 -15.51 22.00
C SER A 162 1.63 -14.01 22.14
N ILE A 163 2.16 -13.57 23.28
CA ILE A 163 2.54 -12.17 23.53
C ILE A 163 3.67 -11.73 22.60
N ALA A 164 4.70 -12.56 22.41
CA ALA A 164 5.81 -12.24 21.51
C ALA A 164 5.35 -12.10 20.05
N LEU A 165 4.47 -13.00 19.58
CA LEU A 165 3.89 -12.91 18.23
C LEU A 165 3.04 -11.64 18.06
N LEU A 166 2.28 -11.26 19.09
CA LEU A 166 1.50 -10.03 19.10
C LEU A 166 2.41 -8.80 19.00
N PHE A 167 3.52 -8.75 19.72
CA PHE A 167 4.49 -7.66 19.60
C PHE A 167 5.17 -7.61 18.22
N VAL A 168 5.53 -8.77 17.65
CA VAL A 168 6.08 -8.83 16.29
C VAL A 168 5.06 -8.32 15.27
N PHE A 169 3.80 -8.73 15.40
CA PHE A 169 2.71 -8.26 14.53
C PHE A 169 2.48 -6.75 14.66
N LEU A 170 2.39 -6.22 15.89
CA LEU A 170 2.23 -4.79 16.12
C LEU A 170 3.42 -3.99 15.60
N PHE A 171 4.65 -4.48 15.80
CA PHE A 171 5.85 -3.84 15.27
C PHE A 171 5.83 -3.83 13.74
N TYR A 172 5.48 -4.95 13.10
CA TYR A 172 5.36 -5.03 11.64
C TYR A 172 4.32 -4.03 11.09
N VAL A 173 3.15 -3.94 11.73
CA VAL A 173 2.08 -3.00 11.32
C VAL A 173 2.51 -1.55 11.56
N ALA A 174 3.07 -1.23 12.73
CA ALA A 174 3.52 0.12 13.05
C ALA A 174 4.65 0.58 12.13
N PHE A 175 5.61 -0.31 11.86
CA PHE A 175 6.70 -0.05 10.92
C PHE A 175 6.16 0.19 9.51
N GLY A 176 5.23 -0.65 9.03
CA GLY A 176 4.58 -0.45 7.73
C GLY A 176 3.80 0.87 7.65
N ALA A 177 3.05 1.21 8.70
CA ALA A 177 2.28 2.45 8.79
C ALA A 177 3.18 3.70 8.82
N LEU A 178 4.39 3.61 9.38
CA LEU A 178 5.35 4.70 9.41
C LEU A 178 6.16 4.80 8.10
N LEU A 179 6.49 3.67 7.49
CA LEU A 179 7.30 3.59 6.28
C LEU A 179 6.55 4.14 5.05
N LEU A 180 5.23 3.90 4.97
CA LEU A 180 4.42 4.32 3.82
C LEU A 180 4.37 5.85 3.63
N PRO A 181 4.10 6.68 4.66
CA PRO A 181 4.20 8.14 4.57
C PRO A 181 5.63 8.62 4.27
N ALA A 182 6.64 8.03 4.94
CA ALA A 182 8.05 8.41 4.79
C ALA A 182 8.59 8.17 3.37
N LEU A 183 8.06 7.19 2.63
CA LEU A 183 8.42 6.93 1.23
C LEU A 183 7.65 7.79 0.21
N ASN A 184 6.46 8.30 0.57
CA ASN A 184 5.67 9.19 -0.29
C ASN A 184 6.05 10.67 -0.15
N GLY A 185 7.04 10.99 0.70
CA GLY A 185 7.55 12.35 0.86
C GLY A 185 6.67 13.29 1.68
N GLU A 186 5.70 12.76 2.43
CA GLU A 186 4.92 13.54 3.40
C GLU A 186 5.53 13.33 4.81
N VAL A 187 6.60 14.07 5.08
CA VAL A 187 7.03 14.51 6.41
C VAL A 187 7.46 15.96 6.35
#